data_AF-A0A1M7R819-F1
#
_entry.id   AF-A0A1M7R819-F1
#
_cell.length_a   1.000
_cell.length_b   1.000
_cell.length_c   1.000
_cell.angle_alpha   90.00
_cell.angle_beta   90.00
_cell.angle_gamma   90.00
#
_symmetry.space_group_name_H-M   'P 1'
#
loop_
_entity.id
_entity.type
_entity.pdbx_description
1 polymer ?
#
loop_
_entity_poly.entity_id
_entity_poly.type
_entity_poly.pdbx_seq_one_letter_code
_entity_poly.pdbx_strand_id
1 'polypeptide(L)'
;MAADTTFCFTFYPGDYLRDTNCLSPATQVVYDRMMCEHMRNTCITHEQHGFFTRKLTDEERMELNQVLTKVDGGYLIAWIADSIAKKRAYSASRAENRAGKKKIKGNNICESYDSHMEDENENRNRKGNSKEGIGGVGEKGETFSTNSNFSNSKDIFIVPEMIGIFKQHNPGYVKQTEKDYPAARKIAELIADEESVHLEEESGFLVVKDVWETIVTFTAQDSFYKNFSLSQVEKHIQSIILKLRNAREEVVDGPVAGGMITHNLNAAALAMQILRSKRS
;
A
#
# COMPACT_ATOMS: atom_id res chain seq x y z
N MET A 1 -12.42 -25.93 23.50
CA MET A 1 -11.64 -24.78 22.97
C MET A 1 -11.92 -23.60 23.87
N ALA A 2 -10.93 -23.09 24.62
CA ALA A 2 -11.11 -21.83 25.32
C ALA A 2 -11.30 -20.75 24.26
N ALA A 3 -12.45 -20.08 24.25
CA ALA A 3 -12.64 -18.90 23.43
C ALA A 3 -11.63 -17.87 23.92
N ASP A 4 -10.67 -17.52 23.07
CA ASP A 4 -9.79 -16.39 23.31
C ASP A 4 -10.66 -15.12 23.21
N THR A 5 -11.26 -14.73 24.33
CA THR A 5 -12.31 -13.71 24.44
C THR A 5 -11.83 -12.29 24.14
N THR A 6 -10.60 -12.12 23.65
CA THR A 6 -9.98 -10.81 23.39
C THR A 6 -9.50 -10.63 21.95
N PHE A 7 -9.95 -11.46 21.02
CA PHE A 7 -9.63 -11.25 19.60
C PHE A 7 -10.46 -10.11 18.99
N CYS A 8 -9.79 -9.00 18.67
CA CYS A 8 -10.34 -7.89 17.89
C CYS A 8 -9.48 -7.66 16.64
N PHE A 9 -10.13 -7.36 15.51
CA PHE A 9 -9.46 -6.91 14.30
C PHE A 9 -9.76 -5.43 14.06
N THR A 10 -8.90 -4.75 13.31
CA THR A 10 -9.10 -3.32 13.02
C THR A 10 -10.19 -3.19 11.97
N PHE A 11 -11.25 -2.47 12.31
CA PHE A 11 -12.36 -2.13 11.43
C PHE A 11 -12.16 -0.71 10.88
N TYR A 12 -12.15 -0.58 9.57
CA TYR A 12 -12.11 0.71 8.89
C TYR A 12 -13.46 0.97 8.22
N PRO A 13 -14.16 2.06 8.55
CA PRO A 13 -15.44 2.39 7.91
C PRO A 13 -15.36 2.46 6.38
N GLY A 14 -14.23 2.90 5.83
CA GLY A 14 -14.01 2.96 4.37
C GLY A 14 -14.04 1.58 3.70
N ASP A 15 -13.45 0.55 4.32
CA ASP A 15 -13.50 -0.82 3.79
C ASP A 15 -14.92 -1.39 3.85
N TYR A 16 -15.65 -1.10 4.93
CA TYR A 16 -17.05 -1.48 5.05
C TYR A 16 -17.92 -0.81 3.99
N LEU A 17 -17.77 0.49 3.79
CA LEU A 17 -18.56 1.25 2.81
C LEU A 17 -18.22 0.86 1.38
N ARG A 18 -16.96 0.54 1.07
CA ARG A 18 -16.55 0.01 -0.24
C ARG A 18 -17.38 -1.22 -0.62
N ASP A 19 -17.57 -2.12 0.33
CA ASP A 19 -18.23 -3.39 0.11
C ASP A 19 -19.77 -3.27 0.16
N THR A 20 -20.30 -2.34 0.98
CA THR A 20 -21.75 -2.24 1.25
C THR A 20 -22.51 -1.21 0.42
N ASN A 21 -21.83 -0.25 -0.22
CA ASN A 21 -22.48 0.84 -0.97
C ASN A 21 -23.41 0.36 -2.10
N CYS A 22 -23.12 -0.80 -2.69
CA CYS A 22 -23.91 -1.36 -3.80
C CYS A 22 -24.82 -2.52 -3.37
N LEU A 23 -24.87 -2.83 -2.07
CA LEU A 23 -25.69 -3.93 -1.55
C LEU A 23 -27.09 -3.44 -1.20
N SER A 24 -28.10 -4.26 -1.47
CA SER A 24 -29.44 -4.01 -0.97
C SER A 24 -29.48 -4.06 0.58
N PRO A 25 -30.49 -3.44 1.23
CA PRO A 25 -30.60 -3.48 2.69
C PRO A 25 -30.66 -4.89 3.28
N ALA A 26 -31.29 -5.84 2.59
CA ALA A 26 -31.34 -7.23 3.04
C ALA A 26 -29.98 -7.92 2.92
N THR A 27 -29.27 -7.66 1.82
CA THR A 27 -27.90 -8.16 1.58
C THR A 27 -26.91 -7.59 2.62
N GLN A 28 -27.01 -6.30 2.96
CA GLN A 28 -26.17 -5.66 3.99
C GLN A 28 -26.33 -6.33 5.35
N VAL A 29 -27.56 -6.64 5.78
CA VAL A 29 -27.81 -7.33 7.05
C VAL A 29 -27.14 -8.71 7.08
N VAL A 30 -27.11 -9.42 5.94
CA VAL A 30 -26.42 -10.70 5.82
C VAL A 30 -24.91 -10.52 5.86
N TYR A 31 -24.38 -9.51 5.15
CA TYR A 31 -22.97 -9.15 5.17
C TYR A 31 -22.48 -8.83 6.59
N ASP A 32 -23.22 -8.02 7.35
CA ASP A 32 -22.90 -7.67 8.74
C ASP A 32 -22.78 -8.91 9.64
N ARG A 33 -23.68 -9.89 9.44
CA ARG A 33 -23.65 -11.16 10.19
C ARG A 33 -22.42 -11.99 9.85
N MET A 34 -22.06 -12.06 8.56
CA MET A 34 -20.84 -12.75 8.13
C MET A 34 -19.59 -12.08 8.67
N MET A 35 -19.55 -10.74 8.68
CA MET A 35 -18.48 -9.96 9.29
C MET A 35 -18.33 -10.27 10.79
N CYS A 36 -19.44 -10.33 11.54
CA CYS A 36 -19.42 -10.72 12.95
C CYS A 36 -18.92 -12.16 13.14
N GLU A 37 -19.35 -13.09 12.29
CA GLU A 37 -18.93 -14.49 12.37
C GLU A 37 -17.44 -14.66 12.06
N HIS A 38 -16.86 -13.77 11.24
CA HIS A 38 -15.43 -13.75 10.99
C HIS A 38 -14.57 -13.52 12.24
N MET A 39 -15.13 -12.95 13.31
CA MET A 39 -14.44 -12.86 14.60
C MET A 39 -14.10 -14.23 15.20
N ARG A 40 -14.92 -15.25 14.90
CA ARG A 40 -14.73 -16.63 15.39
C ARG A 40 -14.03 -17.48 14.33
N ASN A 41 -14.46 -17.35 13.08
CA ASN A 41 -14.07 -18.22 11.98
C ASN A 41 -13.62 -17.37 10.78
N THR A 42 -12.33 -17.40 10.44
CA THR A 42 -11.79 -16.61 9.33
C THR A 42 -12.45 -16.92 7.98
N CYS A 43 -13.07 -18.11 7.84
CA CYS A 43 -13.85 -18.51 6.69
C CYS A 43 -15.27 -18.90 7.13
N ILE A 44 -16.27 -18.51 6.34
CA ILE A 44 -17.65 -18.95 6.49
C ILE A 44 -17.84 -20.21 5.65
N THR A 45 -18.17 -21.32 6.29
CA THR A 45 -18.40 -22.60 5.59
C THR A 45 -19.56 -22.50 4.59
N HIS A 46 -19.60 -23.39 3.60
CA HIS A 46 -20.73 -23.44 2.65
C HIS A 46 -22.09 -23.62 3.34
N GLU A 47 -22.14 -24.40 4.43
CA GLU A 47 -23.36 -24.59 5.23
C GLU A 47 -23.79 -23.30 5.94
N GLN A 48 -22.85 -22.61 6.58
CA GLN A 48 -23.12 -21.32 7.23
C GLN A 48 -23.54 -20.26 6.21
N HIS A 49 -22.88 -20.21 5.06
CA HIS A 49 -23.25 -19.31 3.97
C HIS A 49 -24.70 -19.56 3.52
N GLY A 50 -25.06 -20.83 3.25
CA GLY A 50 -26.43 -21.20 2.90
C GLY A 50 -27.44 -20.83 4.00
N PHE A 51 -27.06 -20.97 5.27
CA PHE A 51 -27.90 -20.54 6.39
C PHE A 51 -28.10 -19.02 6.44
N PHE A 52 -27.03 -18.24 6.22
CA PHE A 52 -27.09 -16.78 6.23
C PHE A 52 -27.89 -16.23 5.04
N THR A 53 -27.78 -16.84 3.87
CA THR A 53 -28.45 -16.39 2.63
C THR A 53 -29.82 -17.03 2.38
N ARG A 54 -30.32 -17.86 3.30
CA ARG A 54 -31.59 -18.60 3.12
C ARG A 54 -32.82 -17.72 2.85
N LYS A 55 -32.79 -16.48 3.32
CA LYS A 55 -33.89 -15.51 3.17
C LYS A 55 -33.68 -14.52 2.03
N LEU A 56 -32.52 -14.56 1.39
CA LEU A 56 -32.22 -13.70 0.25
C LEU A 56 -32.79 -14.30 -1.03
N THR A 57 -33.25 -13.43 -1.91
CA THR A 57 -33.55 -13.72 -3.32
C THR A 57 -32.27 -14.08 -4.08
N ASP A 58 -32.41 -14.60 -5.30
CA ASP A 58 -31.24 -15.00 -6.09
C ASP A 58 -30.45 -13.77 -6.56
N GLU A 59 -31.13 -12.66 -6.85
CA GLU A 59 -30.50 -11.36 -7.16
C GLU A 59 -29.68 -10.84 -5.97
N GLU A 60 -30.24 -10.82 -4.76
CA GLU A 60 -29.55 -10.40 -3.54
C GLU A 60 -28.35 -11.30 -3.19
N ARG A 61 -28.45 -12.60 -3.49
CA ARG A 61 -27.31 -13.53 -3.36
C ARG A 61 -26.20 -13.22 -4.37
N MET A 62 -26.56 -12.84 -5.59
CA MET A 62 -25.59 -12.43 -6.59
C MET A 62 -24.86 -11.16 -6.15
N GLU A 63 -25.57 -10.17 -5.60
CA GLU A 63 -24.95 -8.97 -5.00
C GLU A 63 -23.92 -9.36 -3.93
N LEU A 64 -24.31 -10.22 -2.98
CA LEU A 64 -23.43 -10.67 -1.91
C LEU A 64 -22.17 -11.36 -2.46
N ASN A 65 -22.34 -12.23 -3.46
CA ASN A 65 -21.25 -12.98 -4.08
C ASN A 65 -20.26 -12.11 -4.87
N GLN A 66 -20.60 -10.86 -5.22
CA GLN A 66 -19.65 -9.92 -5.84
C GLN A 66 -18.59 -9.45 -4.83
N VAL A 67 -18.93 -9.44 -3.54
CA VAL A 67 -18.05 -8.98 -2.46
C VAL A 67 -17.31 -10.15 -1.81
N LEU A 68 -17.95 -11.32 -1.75
CA LEU A 68 -17.36 -12.52 -1.17
C LEU A 68 -16.33 -13.16 -2.10
N THR A 69 -15.20 -13.56 -1.53
CA THR A 69 -14.22 -14.42 -2.20
C THR A 69 -14.53 -15.88 -1.88
N LYS A 70 -14.78 -16.67 -2.92
CA LYS A 70 -14.95 -18.13 -2.78
C LYS A 70 -13.60 -18.79 -2.56
N VAL A 71 -13.51 -19.64 -1.55
CA VAL A 71 -12.29 -20.39 -1.19
C VAL A 71 -12.61 -21.87 -1.01
N ASP A 72 -11.58 -22.71 -0.92
CA ASP A 72 -11.76 -24.12 -0.59
C ASP A 72 -12.41 -24.24 0.80
N GLY A 73 -13.61 -24.83 0.85
CA GLY A 73 -14.39 -24.99 2.07
C GLY A 73 -15.40 -23.87 2.39
N GLY A 74 -15.47 -22.76 1.63
CA GLY A 74 -16.44 -21.71 1.95
C GLY A 74 -16.27 -20.37 1.23
N TYR A 75 -16.59 -19.31 1.98
CA TYR A 75 -16.57 -17.92 1.55
C TYR A 75 -15.91 -17.05 2.61
N LEU A 76 -15.20 -16.01 2.17
CA LEU A 76 -14.64 -15.01 3.08
C LEU A 76 -14.73 -13.61 2.48
N ILE A 77 -14.65 -12.62 3.36
CA ILE A 77 -14.45 -11.22 2.99
C ILE A 77 -12.94 -10.95 3.02
N ALA A 78 -12.34 -10.67 1.86
CA ALA A 78 -10.88 -10.68 1.68
C ALA A 78 -10.14 -9.77 2.66
N TRP A 79 -10.59 -8.51 2.79
CA TRP A 79 -9.94 -7.55 3.68
C TRP A 79 -10.07 -7.92 5.17
N ILE A 80 -11.17 -8.58 5.56
CA ILE A 80 -11.34 -9.06 6.93
C ILE A 80 -10.36 -10.20 7.21
N ALA A 81 -10.27 -11.17 6.29
CA ALA A 81 -9.34 -12.30 6.42
C ALA A 81 -7.89 -11.80 6.55
N ASP A 82 -7.49 -10.83 5.73
CA ASP A 82 -6.17 -10.19 5.81
C ASP A 82 -5.94 -9.46 7.13
N SER A 83 -6.94 -8.70 7.61
CA SER A 83 -6.87 -7.99 8.89
C SER A 83 -6.70 -8.96 10.06
N ILE A 84 -7.45 -10.07 10.04
CA ILE A 84 -7.35 -11.14 11.04
C ILE A 84 -5.95 -11.79 11.01
N ALA A 85 -5.43 -12.11 9.82
CA ALA A 85 -4.12 -12.73 9.65
C ALA A 85 -3.01 -11.81 10.18
N LYS A 86 -3.01 -10.53 9.80
CA LYS A 86 -2.06 -9.52 10.31
C LYS A 86 -2.10 -9.41 11.82
N LYS A 87 -3.31 -9.38 12.41
CA LYS A 87 -3.47 -9.28 13.86
C LYS A 87 -2.94 -10.52 14.58
N ARG A 88 -3.23 -11.73 14.08
CA ARG A 88 -2.70 -12.98 14.64
C ARG A 88 -1.18 -13.01 14.59
N ALA A 89 -0.58 -12.63 13.46
CA ALA A 89 0.88 -12.55 13.31
C ALA A 89 1.50 -11.55 14.29
N TYR A 90 0.91 -10.36 14.44
CA TYR A 90 1.35 -9.36 15.41
C TYR A 90 1.27 -9.88 16.85
N SER A 91 0.13 -10.47 17.24
CA SER A 91 -0.06 -11.04 18.58
C SER A 91 0.92 -12.17 18.88
N ALA A 92 1.18 -13.06 17.92
CA ALA A 92 2.17 -14.13 18.03
C ALA A 92 3.59 -13.56 18.23
N SER A 93 4.01 -12.62 17.38
CA SER A 93 5.30 -11.94 17.52
C SER A 93 5.46 -11.24 18.88
N ARG A 94 4.40 -10.60 19.40
CA ARG A 94 4.41 -9.99 20.74
C ARG A 94 4.45 -11.02 21.86
N ALA A 95 3.83 -12.18 21.69
CA ALA A 95 3.90 -13.27 22.65
C ALA A 95 5.33 -13.86 22.71
N GLU A 96 5.95 -14.10 21.56
CA GLU A 96 7.33 -14.57 21.45
C GLU A 96 8.33 -13.59 22.07
N ASN A 97 8.18 -12.29 21.78
CA ASN A 97 9.01 -11.25 22.38
C ASN A 97 8.87 -11.17 23.92
N ARG A 98 7.68 -11.45 24.45
CA ARG A 98 7.45 -11.54 25.90
C ARG A 98 8.09 -12.80 26.49
N ALA A 99 8.03 -13.92 25.79
CA ALA A 99 8.66 -15.18 26.21
C ALA A 99 10.19 -15.12 26.16
N GLY A 100 10.77 -14.38 25.21
CA GLY A 100 12.22 -14.28 24.98
C GLY A 100 12.97 -13.34 25.91
N LYS A 101 12.29 -12.39 26.58
CA LYS A 101 12.92 -11.55 27.60
C LYS A 101 13.13 -12.37 28.87
N LYS A 102 14.35 -12.87 29.09
CA LYS A 102 14.79 -13.25 30.45
C LYS A 102 14.49 -12.04 31.34
N LYS A 103 13.67 -12.22 32.40
CA LYS A 103 13.60 -11.24 33.49
C LYS A 103 15.02 -11.10 34.01
N ILE A 104 15.76 -10.10 33.52
CA ILE A 104 16.99 -9.68 34.17
C ILE A 104 16.49 -9.21 35.53
N LYS A 105 16.78 -9.98 36.58
CA LYS A 105 16.70 -9.50 37.95
C LYS A 105 17.79 -8.43 38.09
N GLY A 106 17.54 -7.27 37.49
CA GLY A 106 18.40 -6.10 37.54
C GLY A 106 17.79 -5.17 38.56
N ASN A 107 18.60 -4.81 39.56
CA ASN A 107 18.27 -3.92 40.67
C ASN A 107 17.38 -2.74 40.25
N ASN A 108 16.40 -2.41 41.09
CA ASN A 108 15.53 -1.24 40.99
C ASN A 108 16.27 -0.03 40.42
N ILE A 109 15.94 0.36 39.17
CA ILE A 109 16.53 1.52 38.50
C ILE A 109 15.88 2.84 38.99
N CYS A 110 14.77 2.79 39.73
CA CYS A 110 14.35 3.92 40.55
C CYS A 110 13.54 3.47 41.78
N GLU A 111 13.71 4.17 42.91
CA GLU A 111 12.94 3.99 44.15
C GLU A 111 11.49 4.45 44.04
N SER A 112 11.09 5.05 42.90
CA SER A 112 9.73 5.53 42.65
C SER A 112 8.90 4.58 41.78
N TYR A 113 9.35 3.33 41.56
CA TYR A 113 8.57 2.36 40.80
C TYR A 113 7.43 1.82 41.67
N ASP A 114 6.23 2.32 41.38
CA ASP A 114 5.03 2.04 42.16
C ASP A 114 4.36 0.74 41.69
N SER A 115 4.10 -0.19 42.62
CA SER A 115 3.77 -1.59 42.32
C SER A 115 2.37 -1.80 41.71
N HIS A 116 1.58 -0.74 41.56
CA HIS A 116 0.20 -0.78 41.08
C HIS A 116 0.08 -0.65 39.55
N MET A 117 1.21 -0.61 38.84
CA MET A 117 1.30 -0.68 37.37
C MET A 117 1.49 -2.11 36.82
N GLU A 118 1.48 -3.13 37.69
CA GLU A 118 1.47 -4.53 37.25
C GLU A 118 0.02 -4.97 36.98
N ASP A 119 -0.44 -4.70 35.75
CA ASP A 119 -1.68 -5.26 35.23
C ASP A 119 -1.68 -6.79 35.37
N GLU A 120 -2.72 -7.26 36.06
CA GLU A 120 -3.09 -8.63 36.30
C GLU A 120 -3.32 -9.39 34.97
N ASN A 121 -2.30 -10.08 34.48
CA ASN A 121 -2.55 -11.26 33.64
C ASN A 121 -1.35 -12.23 33.68
N GLU A 122 -1.10 -12.80 34.87
CA GLU A 122 -0.21 -13.96 35.05
C GLU A 122 -0.88 -15.23 34.51
N ASN A 123 -0.76 -15.52 33.22
CA ASN A 123 -0.93 -16.90 32.76
C ASN A 123 0.44 -17.62 32.82
N ARG A 124 0.71 -18.24 33.97
CA ARG A 124 1.93 -19.02 34.24
C ARG A 124 1.93 -20.29 33.40
N ASN A 125 2.83 -20.41 32.43
CA ASN A 125 3.23 -21.72 31.92
C ASN A 125 4.76 -21.90 31.96
N ARG A 126 5.17 -23.06 32.49
CA ARG A 126 6.48 -23.35 33.07
C ARG A 126 7.23 -24.36 32.17
N LYS A 127 8.53 -24.09 31.94
CA LYS A 127 9.61 -24.95 31.37
C LYS A 127 9.55 -25.17 29.84
N GLY A 128 10.64 -25.20 29.07
CA GLY A 128 12.09 -25.08 29.32
C GLY A 128 12.90 -25.47 28.06
N ASN A 129 14.16 -24.99 28.00
CA ASN A 129 15.29 -25.32 27.10
C ASN A 129 15.52 -24.59 25.75
N SER A 130 16.46 -23.63 25.81
CA SER A 130 17.62 -23.28 24.94
C SER A 130 17.69 -23.84 23.50
N LYS A 131 18.09 -23.07 22.47
CA LYS A 131 19.36 -22.32 22.30
C LYS A 131 19.30 -21.25 21.17
N GLU A 132 20.21 -20.27 21.27
CA GLU A 132 20.96 -19.52 20.22
C GLU A 132 20.16 -18.94 19.02
N GLY A 133 20.09 -17.64 18.72
CA GLY A 133 21.00 -16.53 18.94
C GLY A 133 21.35 -15.90 17.58
N ILE A 134 20.55 -14.97 17.05
CA ILE A 134 20.94 -14.09 15.93
C ILE A 134 20.32 -12.71 16.17
N GLY A 135 21.17 -11.68 16.23
CA GLY A 135 20.79 -10.29 16.44
C GLY A 135 19.99 -9.72 15.28
N GLY A 136 18.83 -9.15 15.58
CA GLY A 136 18.04 -8.33 14.65
C GLY A 136 18.38 -6.86 14.87
N VAL A 137 19.01 -6.26 13.86
CA VAL A 137 19.23 -4.82 13.70
C VAL A 137 17.88 -4.11 13.77
N GLY A 138 17.75 -3.17 14.70
CA GLY A 138 16.55 -2.36 14.87
C GLY A 138 16.33 -1.47 13.65
N GLU A 139 15.34 -1.82 12.84
CA GLU A 139 14.76 -0.94 11.84
C GLU A 139 13.90 0.10 12.58
N LYS A 140 14.46 1.31 12.75
CA LYS A 140 13.68 2.47 13.22
C LYS A 140 12.63 2.77 12.15
N GLY A 141 11.40 2.35 12.39
CA GLY A 141 10.24 2.80 11.64
C GLY A 141 10.07 4.31 11.80
N GLU A 142 10.30 5.05 10.73
CA GLU A 142 9.83 6.42 10.57
C GLU A 142 8.30 6.42 10.67
N THR A 143 7.78 7.23 11.59
CA THR A 143 6.35 7.50 11.74
C THR A 143 5.83 8.17 10.47
N PHE A 144 5.18 7.41 9.60
CA PHE A 144 4.38 7.96 8.52
C PHE A 144 3.07 8.51 9.09
N SER A 145 2.94 9.84 9.09
CA SER A 145 1.64 10.50 9.12
C SER A 145 0.89 10.14 7.84
N THR A 146 -0.12 9.28 7.95
CA THR A 146 -1.12 9.08 6.91
C THR A 146 -2.46 9.62 7.41
N ASN A 147 -2.72 10.88 7.09
CA ASN A 147 -4.07 11.40 6.94
C ASN A 147 -4.17 11.92 5.50
N SER A 148 -4.68 11.09 4.60
CA SER A 148 -5.33 11.55 3.38
C SER A 148 -6.53 10.63 3.12
N ASN A 149 -7.69 11.27 3.01
CA ASN A 149 -8.98 10.63 2.83
C ASN A 149 -8.98 9.80 1.54
N PHE A 150 -9.34 8.53 1.67
CA PHE A 150 -9.30 7.53 0.61
C PHE A 150 -10.61 7.58 -0.19
N SER A 151 -10.60 8.34 -1.29
CA SER A 151 -11.70 8.39 -2.26
C SER A 151 -11.46 7.33 -3.33
N ASN A 152 -12.35 6.33 -3.40
CA ASN A 152 -12.16 5.11 -4.19
C ASN A 152 -13.10 5.08 -5.40
N SER A 153 -12.52 5.14 -6.61
CA SER A 153 -12.80 4.18 -7.70
C SER A 153 -11.87 4.36 -8.91
N LYS A 154 -11.23 5.53 -9.07
CA LYS A 154 -10.31 5.81 -10.20
C LYS A 154 -8.82 5.84 -9.83
N ASP A 155 -8.49 6.08 -8.56
CA ASP A 155 -7.12 6.00 -8.03
C ASP A 155 -6.49 4.59 -8.19
N ILE A 156 -7.30 3.55 -8.39
CA ILE A 156 -6.82 2.16 -8.50
C ILE A 156 -6.06 1.90 -9.82
N PHE A 157 -6.28 2.71 -10.87
CA PHE A 157 -5.70 2.46 -12.19
C PHE A 157 -4.41 3.23 -12.50
N ILE A 158 -4.12 4.33 -11.79
CA ILE A 158 -2.95 5.17 -12.09
C ILE A 158 -1.62 4.50 -11.75
N VAL A 159 -1.55 3.82 -10.60
CA VAL A 159 -0.31 3.18 -10.15
C VAL A 159 0.12 2.05 -11.11
N PRO A 160 -0.76 1.09 -11.49
CA PRO A 160 -0.40 0.08 -12.49
C PRO A 160 0.07 0.68 -13.82
N GLU A 161 -0.59 1.73 -14.31
CA GLU A 161 -0.27 2.39 -15.57
C GLU A 161 1.11 3.08 -15.53
N MET A 162 1.38 3.83 -14.46
CA MET A 162 2.68 4.49 -14.26
C MET A 162 3.83 3.47 -14.20
N ILE A 163 3.62 2.33 -13.54
CA ILE A 163 4.61 1.24 -13.50
C ILE A 163 4.79 0.62 -14.89
N GLY A 164 3.70 0.51 -15.67
CA GLY A 164 3.74 0.06 -17.07
C GLY A 164 4.65 0.94 -17.94
N ILE A 165 4.44 2.26 -17.88
CA ILE A 165 5.27 3.25 -18.57
C ILE A 165 6.72 3.16 -18.12
N PHE A 166 6.97 3.06 -16.81
CA PHE A 166 8.33 2.94 -16.29
C PHE A 166 9.08 1.73 -16.86
N LYS A 167 8.40 0.57 -16.94
CA LYS A 167 8.95 -0.66 -17.53
C LYS A 167 9.17 -0.56 -19.03
N GLN A 168 8.29 0.12 -19.76
CA GLN A 168 8.43 0.30 -21.20
C GLN A 168 9.74 1.01 -21.55
N HIS A 169 10.14 2.01 -20.75
CA HIS A 169 11.38 2.75 -20.93
C HIS A 169 12.59 2.10 -20.23
N ASN A 170 12.35 1.16 -19.30
CA ASN A 170 13.38 0.42 -18.57
C ASN A 170 13.14 -1.10 -18.64
N PRO A 171 13.39 -1.76 -19.79
CA PRO A 171 13.03 -3.17 -19.98
C PRO A 171 13.72 -4.15 -19.00
N GLY A 172 14.89 -3.79 -18.47
CA GLY A 172 15.61 -4.57 -17.47
C GLY A 172 15.09 -4.44 -16.04
N TYR A 173 14.05 -3.62 -15.82
CA TYR A 173 13.54 -3.31 -14.48
C TYR A 173 12.75 -4.48 -13.85
N VAL A 174 13.16 -4.90 -12.65
CA VAL A 174 12.46 -5.92 -11.86
C VAL A 174 11.47 -5.25 -10.92
N LYS A 175 10.18 -5.53 -11.12
CA LYS A 175 9.07 -4.97 -10.32
C LYS A 175 9.14 -5.45 -8.87
N GLN A 176 9.08 -4.50 -7.93
CA GLN A 176 8.98 -4.74 -6.50
C GLN A 176 7.68 -4.14 -5.98
N THR A 177 6.56 -4.84 -6.16
CA THR A 177 5.19 -4.35 -5.87
C THR A 177 5.08 -3.59 -4.54
N GLU A 178 5.65 -4.13 -3.46
CA GLU A 178 5.57 -3.52 -2.11
C GLU A 178 6.24 -2.15 -2.00
N LYS A 179 7.30 -1.90 -2.78
CA LYS A 179 8.03 -0.62 -2.77
C LYS A 179 7.60 0.31 -3.90
N ASP A 180 7.29 -0.27 -5.05
CA ASP A 180 6.99 0.45 -6.27
C ASP A 180 5.61 1.09 -6.21
N TYR A 181 4.63 0.43 -5.62
CA TYR A 181 3.26 0.95 -5.58
C TYR A 181 3.16 2.21 -4.71
N PRO A 182 3.71 2.23 -3.48
CA PRO A 182 3.76 3.46 -2.69
C PRO A 182 4.57 4.56 -3.37
N ALA A 183 5.70 4.23 -4.00
CA ALA A 183 6.55 5.20 -4.68
C ALA A 183 5.82 5.85 -5.88
N ALA A 184 5.22 5.04 -6.75
CA ALA A 184 4.43 5.51 -7.89
C ALA A 184 3.28 6.42 -7.45
N ARG A 185 2.57 6.02 -6.39
CA ARG A 185 1.44 6.80 -5.86
C ARG A 185 1.87 8.18 -5.37
N LYS A 186 2.94 8.26 -4.57
CA LYS A 186 3.46 9.55 -4.11
C LYS A 186 3.92 10.45 -5.25
N ILE A 187 4.52 9.88 -6.28
CA ILE A 187 4.90 10.64 -7.48
C ILE A 187 3.63 11.16 -8.19
N ALA A 188 2.59 10.33 -8.31
CA ALA A 188 1.32 10.74 -8.93
C ALA A 188 0.67 11.90 -8.17
N GLU A 189 0.59 11.81 -6.84
CA GLU A 189 0.05 12.85 -5.97
C GLU A 189 0.86 14.15 -6.11
N LEU A 190 2.19 14.06 -6.12
CA LEU A 190 3.07 15.21 -6.30
C LEU A 190 2.88 15.90 -7.66
N ILE A 191 2.74 15.13 -8.75
CA ILE A 191 2.49 15.68 -10.08
C ILE A 191 1.10 16.33 -10.12
N ALA A 192 0.09 15.68 -9.53
CA ALA A 192 -1.27 16.21 -9.49
C ALA A 192 -1.34 17.55 -8.75
N ASP A 193 -0.65 17.66 -7.61
CA ASP A 193 -0.54 18.89 -6.83
C ASP A 193 0.15 20.01 -7.62
N GLU A 194 1.26 19.72 -8.29
CA GLU A 194 2.01 20.72 -9.08
C GLU A 194 1.21 21.23 -10.28
N GLU A 195 0.48 20.34 -10.96
CA GLU A 195 -0.37 20.70 -12.12
C GLU A 195 -1.77 21.20 -11.69
N SER A 196 -2.06 21.22 -10.38
CA SER A 196 -3.36 21.61 -9.83
C SER A 196 -4.54 20.83 -10.44
N VAL A 197 -4.38 19.51 -10.59
CA VAL A 197 -5.40 18.60 -11.15
C VAL A 197 -5.87 17.56 -10.13
N HIS A 198 -7.09 17.07 -10.28
CA HIS A 198 -7.63 15.99 -9.45
C HIS A 198 -7.46 14.63 -10.13
N LEU A 199 -6.84 13.67 -9.43
CA LEU A 199 -6.62 12.30 -9.92
C LEU A 199 -7.92 11.51 -10.20
N GLU A 200 -9.02 11.90 -9.55
CA GLU A 200 -10.35 11.32 -9.75
C GLU A 200 -10.98 11.70 -11.11
N GLU A 201 -10.49 12.76 -11.74
CA GLU A 201 -10.96 13.21 -13.05
C GLU A 201 -10.15 12.56 -14.17
N GLU A 202 -10.82 12.19 -15.27
CA GLU A 202 -10.14 11.59 -16.43
C GLU A 202 -9.12 12.55 -17.04
N SER A 203 -9.44 13.84 -17.09
CA SER A 203 -8.52 14.91 -17.47
C SER A 203 -7.28 14.95 -16.59
N GLY A 204 -7.44 14.89 -15.26
CA GLY A 204 -6.32 14.90 -14.32
C GLY A 204 -5.44 13.66 -14.45
N PHE A 205 -6.04 12.48 -14.60
CA PHE A 205 -5.32 11.24 -14.90
C PHE A 205 -4.45 11.35 -16.15
N LEU A 206 -5.00 11.88 -17.24
CA LEU A 206 -4.26 12.03 -18.50
C LEU A 206 -3.09 13.02 -18.36
N VAL A 207 -3.29 14.14 -17.65
CA VAL A 207 -2.22 15.11 -17.38
C VAL A 207 -1.09 14.47 -16.58
N VAL A 208 -1.41 13.77 -15.49
CA VAL A 208 -0.39 13.11 -14.67
C VAL A 208 0.35 12.04 -15.46
N LYS A 209 -0.35 11.28 -16.30
CA LYS A 209 0.24 10.28 -17.19
C LYS A 209 1.23 10.91 -18.19
N ASP A 210 0.85 12.00 -18.86
CA ASP A 210 1.70 12.71 -19.83
C ASP A 210 2.99 13.26 -19.15
N VAL A 211 2.84 13.87 -17.98
CA VAL A 211 3.99 14.39 -17.20
C VAL A 211 4.87 13.24 -16.73
N TRP A 212 4.28 12.14 -16.27
CA TRP A 212 5.03 10.96 -15.87
C TRP A 212 5.82 10.34 -17.02
N GLU A 213 5.22 10.17 -18.22
CA GLU A 213 5.92 9.66 -19.41
C GLU A 213 7.12 10.57 -19.77
N THR A 214 6.98 11.89 -19.59
CA THR A 214 8.08 12.85 -19.78
C THR A 214 9.21 12.64 -18.77
N ILE A 215 8.89 12.49 -17.49
CA ILE A 215 9.87 12.23 -16.42
C ILE A 215 10.60 10.90 -16.66
N VAL A 216 9.87 9.85 -17.00
CA VAL A 216 10.43 8.52 -17.27
C VAL A 216 11.34 8.55 -18.49
N THR A 217 10.94 9.22 -19.57
CA THR A 217 11.76 9.35 -20.77
C THR A 217 13.07 10.06 -20.47
N PHE A 218 13.02 11.15 -19.71
CA PHE A 218 14.21 11.89 -19.29
C PHE A 218 15.13 11.04 -18.40
N THR A 219 14.59 10.41 -17.37
CA THR A 219 15.37 9.58 -16.45
C THR A 219 16.03 8.39 -17.14
N ALA A 220 15.37 7.76 -18.10
CA ALA A 220 15.93 6.66 -18.89
C ALA A 220 17.12 7.10 -19.78
N GLN A 221 17.17 8.37 -20.19
CA GLN A 221 18.22 8.92 -21.05
C GLN A 221 19.35 9.58 -20.25
N ASP A 222 19.08 10.06 -19.04
CA ASP A 222 20.06 10.74 -18.20
C ASP A 222 21.13 9.78 -17.65
N SER A 223 22.39 10.19 -17.74
CA SER A 223 23.53 9.37 -17.35
C SER A 223 23.53 8.96 -15.86
N PHE A 224 22.93 9.77 -14.99
CA PHE A 224 22.87 9.56 -13.55
C PHE A 224 21.62 8.79 -13.12
N TYR A 225 20.44 9.13 -13.67
CA TYR A 225 19.18 8.53 -13.23
C TYR A 225 18.79 7.22 -13.94
N LYS A 226 19.37 6.88 -15.10
CA LYS A 226 18.94 5.72 -15.92
C LYS A 226 18.89 4.36 -15.24
N ASN A 227 19.62 4.19 -14.14
CA ASN A 227 19.70 2.93 -13.40
C ASN A 227 18.89 2.96 -12.09
N PHE A 228 18.10 4.00 -11.86
CA PHE A 228 17.37 4.15 -10.60
C PHE A 228 16.14 3.24 -10.58
N SER A 229 15.89 2.63 -9.42
CA SER A 229 14.59 2.01 -9.16
C SER A 229 13.49 3.06 -9.02
N LEU A 230 12.23 2.65 -9.13
CA LEU A 230 11.10 3.58 -8.98
C LEU A 230 11.10 4.29 -7.62
N SER A 231 11.47 3.58 -6.56
CA SER A 231 11.66 4.14 -5.22
C SER A 231 12.83 5.13 -5.11
N GLN A 232 13.90 4.96 -5.91
CA GLN A 232 14.97 5.96 -5.99
C GLN A 232 14.53 7.19 -6.79
N VAL A 233 13.75 6.99 -7.86
CA VAL A 233 13.14 8.08 -8.62
C VAL A 233 12.23 8.91 -7.71
N GLU A 234 11.39 8.28 -6.87
CA GLU A 234 10.56 8.99 -5.88
C GLU A 234 11.39 9.87 -4.95
N LYS A 235 12.47 9.35 -4.37
CA LYS A 235 13.36 10.13 -3.49
C LYS A 235 14.03 11.32 -4.17
N HIS A 236 14.25 11.24 -5.49
CA HIS A 236 14.93 12.27 -6.26
C HIS A 236 13.99 13.09 -7.16
N ILE A 237 12.67 12.92 -7.03
CA ILE A 237 11.69 13.47 -7.98
C ILE A 237 11.78 14.99 -8.12
N GLN A 238 11.97 15.72 -7.01
CA GLN A 238 12.13 17.17 -7.01
C GLN A 238 13.39 17.61 -7.77
N SER A 239 14.51 16.90 -7.59
CA SER A 239 15.75 17.18 -8.33
C SER A 239 15.62 16.87 -9.82
N ILE A 240 14.85 15.84 -10.17
CA ILE A 240 14.56 15.47 -11.56
C ILE A 240 13.70 16.55 -12.22
N ILE A 241 12.62 16.99 -11.57
CA ILE A 241 11.74 18.06 -12.07
C ILE A 241 12.53 19.36 -12.27
N LEU A 242 13.38 19.75 -11.31
CA LEU A 242 14.21 20.95 -11.45
C LEU A 242 15.16 20.85 -12.66
N LYS A 243 15.84 19.72 -12.83
CA LYS A 243 16.71 19.49 -14.01
C LYS A 243 15.94 19.53 -15.33
N LEU A 244 14.74 18.96 -15.36
CA LEU A 244 13.84 19.00 -16.51
C LEU A 244 13.46 20.44 -16.87
N ARG A 245 13.15 21.28 -15.88
CA ARG A 245 12.85 22.72 -16.09
C ARG A 245 14.03 23.47 -16.66
N ASN A 246 15.23 23.30 -16.08
CA ASN A 246 16.44 23.96 -16.57
C ASN A 246 16.77 23.54 -18.01
N ALA A 247 16.64 22.24 -18.33
CA ALA A 247 16.86 21.73 -19.68
C ALA A 247 15.87 22.31 -20.71
N ARG A 248 14.68 22.76 -20.27
CA ARG A 248 13.69 23.42 -21.12
C ARG A 248 14.04 24.88 -21.40
N GLU A 249 14.64 25.57 -20.44
CA GLU A 249 15.05 26.99 -20.57
C GLU A 249 16.28 27.14 -21.48
N GLU A 250 17.25 26.23 -21.41
CA GLU A 250 18.46 26.25 -22.26
C GLU A 250 18.18 26.10 -23.77
N VAL A 251 17.00 25.59 -24.14
CA VAL A 251 16.61 25.43 -25.56
C VAL A 251 16.10 26.76 -26.17
N VAL A 252 15.80 27.77 -25.34
CA VAL A 252 15.12 29.00 -25.80
C VAL A 252 16.09 30.15 -26.11
N ASP A 253 17.29 30.20 -25.51
CA ASP A 253 18.24 31.30 -25.72
C ASP A 253 19.71 30.82 -25.73
N GLY A 254 20.29 30.61 -26.92
CA GLY A 254 21.75 30.73 -27.11
C GLY A 254 22.46 29.67 -27.97
N PRO A 255 23.62 30.02 -28.56
CA PRO A 255 24.40 29.14 -29.43
C PRO A 255 25.11 28.05 -28.61
N VAL A 256 24.98 26.81 -29.08
CA VAL A 256 25.41 25.57 -28.42
C VAL A 256 26.95 25.50 -28.29
N ALA A 257 27.46 25.57 -27.07
CA ALA A 257 28.84 25.21 -26.74
C ALA A 257 28.90 23.73 -26.34
N GLY A 258 29.63 22.94 -27.14
CA GLY A 258 29.69 21.48 -27.04
C GLY A 258 30.55 20.94 -25.90
N GLY A 259 30.19 19.75 -25.41
CA GLY A 259 31.08 18.93 -24.59
C GLY A 259 30.39 17.73 -23.94
N MET A 260 29.38 17.96 -23.11
CA MET A 260 28.63 16.88 -22.42
C MET A 260 27.12 17.14 -22.32
N ILE A 261 26.67 18.36 -22.63
CA ILE A 261 25.26 18.79 -22.53
C ILE A 261 24.45 18.33 -23.77
N THR A 262 25.12 18.02 -24.88
CA THR A 262 24.50 17.58 -26.14
C THR A 262 23.73 16.27 -26.02
N HIS A 263 24.11 15.36 -25.12
CA HIS A 263 23.41 14.09 -24.97
C HIS A 263 22.07 14.23 -24.25
N ASN A 264 21.98 15.14 -23.26
CA ASN A 264 20.74 15.44 -22.53
C ASN A 264 19.81 16.37 -23.33
N LEU A 265 20.37 17.30 -24.14
CA LEU A 265 19.61 18.14 -25.05
C LEU A 265 18.95 17.33 -26.19
N ASN A 266 19.68 16.38 -26.78
CA ASN A 266 19.12 15.51 -27.82
C ASN A 266 18.02 14.59 -27.27
N ALA A 267 18.17 14.13 -26.04
CA ALA A 267 17.18 13.36 -25.28
C ALA A 267 15.86 14.14 -25.07
N ALA A 268 15.95 15.36 -24.54
CA ALA A 268 14.79 16.24 -24.32
C ALA A 268 14.12 16.67 -25.65
N ALA A 269 14.90 16.98 -26.68
CA ALA A 269 14.38 17.33 -28.00
C ALA A 269 13.63 16.14 -28.66
N LEU A 270 14.15 14.92 -28.51
CA LEU A 270 13.54 13.71 -29.05
C LEU A 270 12.25 13.33 -28.30
N ALA A 271 12.21 13.50 -26.98
CA ALA A 271 10.99 13.34 -26.17
C ALA A 271 9.89 14.33 -26.62
N MET A 272 10.26 15.59 -26.87
CA MET A 272 9.34 16.63 -27.36
C MET A 272 8.82 16.34 -28.78
N GLN A 273 9.66 15.74 -29.64
CA GLN A 273 9.26 15.37 -31.00
C GLN A 273 8.25 14.20 -30.99
N ILE A 274 8.43 13.24 -30.09
CA ILE A 274 7.49 12.13 -29.88
C ILE A 274 6.13 12.65 -29.38
N LEU A 275 6.12 13.56 -28.40
CA LEU A 275 4.87 14.16 -27.88
C LEU A 275 4.10 14.97 -28.92
N ARG A 276 4.80 15.64 -29.84
CA ARG A 276 4.15 16.37 -30.96
C ARG A 276 3.56 15.42 -32.01
N SER A 277 4.20 14.29 -32.30
CA SER A 277 3.72 13.30 -33.28
C SER A 277 2.50 12.49 -32.82
N LYS A 278 2.26 12.38 -31.51
CA LYS A 278 1.10 11.69 -30.94
C LYS A 278 -0.16 12.56 -30.82
N ARG A 279 -0.05 13.89 -31.05
CA ARG A 279 -1.15 14.87 -30.96
C ARG A 279 -1.72 15.29 -32.33
N SER A 280 -1.18 14.77 -33.43
CA SER A 280 -1.68 14.91 -34.81
C SER A 280 -2.30 13.62 -35.28
#